data_AF-A0A1I5E011-F1
#
_entry.id   AF-A0A1I5E011-F1
#
_cell.length_a   1.000
_cell.length_b   1.000
_cell.length_c   1.000
_cell.angle_alpha   90.00
_cell.angle_beta   90.00
_cell.angle_gamma   90.00
#
_symmetry.space_group_name_H-M   'P 1'
#
loop_
_entity.id
_entity.type
_entity.pdbx_description
1 polymer ?
#
loop_
_entity_poly.entity_id
_entity_poly.type
_entity_poly.pdbx_seq_one_letter_code
_entity_poly.pdbx_strand_id
1 'polypeptide(L)'
;MPPNTTPTDDKAGTTEPRSAADHCAAAEALFARARAMYPTLGGTGAEHGEYKRCFDWADMHLRIAEAMTAGAHVVAAHHPLLAQADVRVAEACLSHETYRWTEFLHNGPGTPGRTA
;
A
#
# COMPACT_ATOMS: atom_id res chain seq x y z
N MET A 1 -22.66 13.34 -10.20
CA MET A 1 -21.41 12.72 -9.69
C MET A 1 -21.70 11.26 -9.44
N PRO A 2 -20.92 10.30 -9.96
CA PRO A 2 -21.10 8.91 -9.56
C PRO A 2 -20.64 8.78 -8.09
N PRO A 3 -21.28 7.93 -7.29
CA PRO A 3 -20.95 7.80 -5.88
C PRO A 3 -19.54 7.21 -5.72
N ASN A 4 -18.74 7.85 -4.86
CA ASN A 4 -17.49 7.33 -4.30
C ASN A 4 -17.81 6.20 -3.29
N THR A 5 -18.56 5.20 -3.71
CA THR A 5 -18.78 4.01 -2.92
C THR A 5 -17.52 3.15 -3.01
N THR A 6 -16.93 2.81 -1.88
CA THR A 6 -16.08 1.63 -1.77
C THR A 6 -16.78 0.45 -2.48
N PRO A 7 -16.04 -0.44 -3.17
CA PRO A 7 -16.66 -1.56 -3.87
C PRO A 7 -17.57 -2.31 -2.90
N THR A 8 -18.81 -2.57 -3.31
CA THR A 8 -19.86 -3.17 -2.47
C THR A 8 -19.30 -4.29 -1.59
N ASP A 9 -19.45 -4.06 -0.29
CA ASP A 9 -19.00 -4.86 0.84
C ASP A 9 -19.94 -6.05 1.01
N ASP A 10 -19.97 -6.96 0.03
CA ASP A 10 -20.76 -8.17 0.14
C ASP A 10 -19.93 -9.28 0.80
N LYS A 11 -20.07 -9.32 2.13
CA LYS A 11 -19.84 -10.47 3.03
C LYS A 11 -18.46 -11.12 2.99
N ALA A 12 -17.54 -10.53 3.73
CA ALA A 12 -16.79 -11.27 4.74
C ALA A 12 -16.63 -10.32 5.92
N GLY A 13 -16.88 -10.78 7.15
CA GLY A 13 -16.84 -9.90 8.31
C GLY A 13 -15.46 -9.27 8.53
N THR A 14 -15.42 -8.46 9.59
CA THR A 14 -14.28 -8.23 10.48
C THR A 14 -13.30 -7.12 10.09
N THR A 15 -13.42 -6.02 10.85
CA THR A 15 -12.35 -5.11 11.31
C THR A 15 -11.51 -4.43 10.23
N GLU A 16 -11.46 -3.08 10.25
CA GLU A 16 -10.49 -2.32 9.45
C GLU A 16 -9.09 -2.96 9.55
N PRO A 17 -8.37 -3.15 8.42
CA PRO A 17 -7.01 -3.70 8.43
C PRO A 17 -6.11 -2.93 9.40
N ARG A 18 -5.41 -3.65 10.28
CA ARG A 18 -4.56 -3.03 11.33
C ARG A 18 -3.09 -3.41 11.20
N SER A 19 -2.74 -4.27 10.26
CA SER A 19 -1.38 -4.74 10.03
C SER A 19 -1.06 -4.80 8.55
N ALA A 20 0.24 -4.82 8.22
CA ALA A 20 0.69 -5.00 6.84
C ALA A 20 0.13 -6.30 6.22
N ALA A 21 0.06 -7.38 7.00
CA ALA A 21 -0.53 -8.65 6.57
C ALA A 21 -2.03 -8.51 6.24
N ASP A 22 -2.79 -7.78 7.05
CA ASP A 22 -4.21 -7.52 6.78
C ASP A 22 -4.39 -6.70 5.50
N HIS A 23 -3.53 -5.69 5.27
CA HIS A 23 -3.54 -4.92 4.04
C HIS A 23 -3.16 -5.78 2.82
N CYS A 24 -2.18 -6.68 2.92
CA CYS A 24 -1.87 -7.64 1.86
C CYS A 24 -3.06 -8.57 1.56
N ALA A 25 -3.70 -9.12 2.58
CA ALA A 25 -4.88 -9.98 2.41
C ALA A 25 -6.06 -9.24 1.75
N ALA A 26 -6.27 -7.97 2.11
CA ALA A 26 -7.27 -7.11 1.46
C ALA A 26 -6.96 -6.87 -0.03
N ALA A 27 -5.68 -6.63 -0.37
CA ALA A 27 -5.25 -6.50 -1.76
C ALA A 27 -5.47 -7.80 -2.55
N GLU A 28 -5.15 -8.96 -1.98
CA GLU A 28 -5.39 -10.28 -2.59
C GLU A 28 -6.88 -10.52 -2.87
N ALA A 29 -7.76 -10.15 -1.93
CA ALA A 29 -9.21 -10.25 -2.12
C ALA A 29 -9.69 -9.38 -3.29
N LEU A 30 -9.17 -8.16 -3.41
CA LEU A 30 -9.49 -7.25 -4.52
C LEU A 30 -8.99 -7.78 -5.87
N PHE A 31 -7.77 -8.35 -5.93
CA PHE A 31 -7.28 -9.00 -7.14
C PHE A 31 -8.09 -10.25 -7.50
N ALA A 32 -8.50 -11.04 -6.51
CA ALA A 32 -9.37 -12.20 -6.73
C ALA A 32 -10.71 -11.76 -7.32
N ARG A 33 -11.31 -10.69 -6.81
CA ARG A 33 -12.54 -10.08 -7.35
C ARG A 33 -12.34 -9.57 -8.78
N ALA A 34 -11.26 -8.83 -9.05
CA ALA A 34 -10.95 -8.34 -10.40
C ALA A 34 -10.81 -9.49 -11.41
N ARG A 35 -10.12 -10.57 -11.03
CA ARG A 35 -9.97 -11.78 -11.84
C ARG A 35 -11.29 -12.49 -12.10
N ALA A 36 -12.22 -12.48 -11.14
CA ALA A 36 -13.56 -13.05 -11.32
C ALA A 36 -14.44 -12.24 -12.29
N MET A 37 -14.24 -10.92 -12.37
CA MET A 37 -14.97 -10.02 -13.29
C MET A 37 -14.41 -10.04 -14.72
N TYR A 38 -13.13 -10.36 -14.89
CA TYR A 38 -12.46 -10.31 -16.20
C TYR A 38 -13.15 -11.09 -17.33
N PRO A 39 -13.71 -12.30 -17.12
CA PRO A 39 -14.40 -13.04 -18.19
C PRO A 39 -15.70 -12.37 -18.67
N THR A 40 -16.33 -11.54 -17.83
CA THR A 40 -17.60 -10.87 -18.14
C THR A 40 -17.41 -9.41 -18.54
N LEU A 41 -16.17 -8.95 -18.71
CA LEU A 41 -15.81 -7.55 -18.97
C LEU A 41 -16.21 -7.01 -20.37
N GLY A 42 -17.16 -7.65 -21.04
CA GLY A 42 -17.43 -7.49 -22.47
C GLY A 42 -18.56 -6.53 -22.86
N GLY A 43 -19.23 -5.85 -21.92
CA GLY A 43 -20.49 -5.17 -22.26
C GLY A 43 -20.63 -3.72 -21.80
N THR A 44 -20.26 -3.40 -20.57
CA THR A 44 -20.65 -2.11 -19.98
C THR A 44 -19.48 -1.32 -19.38
N GLY A 45 -19.56 0.01 -19.46
CA GLY A 45 -18.59 0.90 -18.83
C GLY A 45 -18.61 0.84 -17.29
N ALA A 46 -19.70 0.34 -16.70
CA ALA A 46 -19.81 0.13 -15.25
C ALA A 46 -18.90 -1.02 -14.77
N GLU A 47 -18.90 -2.16 -15.48
CA GLU A 47 -18.04 -3.31 -15.18
C GLU A 47 -16.55 -2.95 -15.30
N HIS A 48 -16.20 -2.14 -16.31
CA HIS A 48 -14.84 -1.59 -16.45
C HIS A 48 -14.46 -0.67 -15.29
N GLY A 49 -15.40 0.16 -14.82
CA GLY A 49 -15.21 1.05 -13.69
C GLY A 49 -14.96 0.30 -12.38
N GLU A 50 -15.72 -0.77 -12.12
CA GLU A 50 -15.53 -1.62 -10.94
C GLU A 50 -14.25 -2.45 -11.00
N TYR A 51 -13.90 -2.96 -12.18
CA TYR A 51 -12.64 -3.65 -12.42
C TYR A 51 -11.45 -2.75 -12.13
N LYS A 52 -11.41 -1.54 -12.71
CA LYS A 52 -10.36 -0.57 -12.43
C LYS A 52 -10.29 -0.21 -10.94
N ARG A 53 -11.45 0.01 -10.33
CA ARG A 53 -11.54 0.34 -8.90
C ARG A 53 -10.91 -0.75 -8.03
N CYS A 54 -11.07 -2.03 -8.38
CA CYS A 54 -10.40 -3.13 -7.64
C CYS A 54 -8.87 -3.01 -7.67
N PHE A 55 -8.27 -2.66 -8.83
CA PHE A 55 -6.83 -2.43 -8.91
C PHE A 55 -6.39 -1.20 -8.13
N ASP A 56 -7.13 -0.09 -8.22
CA ASP A 56 -6.80 1.15 -7.53
C ASP A 56 -6.79 0.94 -5.99
N TRP A 57 -7.78 0.21 -5.45
CA TRP A 57 -7.79 -0.13 -4.03
C TRP A 57 -6.71 -1.15 -3.65
N ALA A 58 -6.45 -2.15 -4.50
CA ALA A 58 -5.40 -3.14 -4.22
C ALA A 58 -4.03 -2.47 -4.14
N ASP A 59 -3.72 -1.56 -5.08
CA ASP A 59 -2.51 -0.74 -5.06
C ASP A 59 -2.40 0.10 -3.78
N MET A 60 -3.50 0.73 -3.36
CA MET A 60 -3.54 1.47 -2.09
C MET A 60 -3.21 0.57 -0.89
N HIS A 61 -3.83 -0.61 -0.80
CA HIS A 61 -3.56 -1.55 0.29
C HIS A 61 -2.10 -2.00 0.31
N LEU A 62 -1.52 -2.34 -0.85
CA LEU A 62 -0.12 -2.73 -0.95
C LEU A 62 0.83 -1.60 -0.52
N ARG A 63 0.57 -0.35 -0.90
CA ARG A 63 1.38 0.79 -0.44
C ARG A 63 1.34 0.97 1.07
N ILE A 64 0.17 0.79 1.70
CA ILE A 64 0.06 0.87 3.16
C ILE A 64 0.86 -0.28 3.80
N ALA A 65 0.74 -1.50 3.29
CA ALA A 65 1.51 -2.64 3.78
C ALA A 65 3.03 -2.43 3.65
N GLU A 66 3.48 -1.87 2.52
CA GLU A 66 4.88 -1.54 2.28
C GLU A 66 5.39 -0.48 3.27
N ALA A 67 4.63 0.59 3.48
CA ALA A 67 4.98 1.63 4.45
C ALA A 67 5.05 1.07 5.89
N MET A 68 4.07 0.25 6.29
CA MET A 68 4.08 -0.39 7.62
C MET A 68 5.30 -1.30 7.80
N THR A 69 5.65 -2.08 6.76
CA THR A 69 6.80 -2.99 6.79
C THR A 69 8.11 -2.22 6.85
N ALA A 70 8.27 -1.18 6.04
CA ALA A 70 9.43 -0.30 6.08
C ALA A 70 9.57 0.34 7.48
N GLY A 71 8.46 0.76 8.10
CA GLY A 71 8.46 1.39 9.42
C GLY A 71 8.90 0.43 10.52
N ALA A 72 8.43 -0.81 10.44
CA ALA A 72 8.87 -1.88 11.32
C ALA A 72 10.38 -2.15 11.17
N HIS A 73 10.92 -2.11 9.96
CA HIS A 73 12.37 -2.27 9.73
C HIS A 73 13.19 -1.15 10.37
N VAL A 74 12.76 0.11 10.29
CA VAL A 74 13.46 1.22 10.98
C VAL A 74 13.52 0.98 12.49
N VAL A 75 12.39 0.62 13.11
CA VAL A 75 12.32 0.36 14.56
C VAL A 75 13.18 -0.85 14.93
N ALA A 76 13.12 -1.91 14.14
CA ALA A 76 13.92 -3.12 14.34
C ALA A 76 15.41 -2.86 14.17
N ALA A 77 15.81 -1.99 13.24
CA ALA A 77 17.20 -1.56 13.08
C ALA A 77 17.65 -0.65 14.23
N HIS A 78 16.78 0.21 14.73
CA HIS A 78 17.08 1.16 15.82
C HIS A 78 17.24 0.48 17.20
N HIS A 79 16.45 -0.56 17.48
CA HIS A 79 16.44 -1.22 18.79
C HIS A 79 17.80 -1.84 19.21
N PRO A 80 18.54 -2.57 18.36
CA PRO A 80 19.89 -3.04 18.66
C PRO A 80 20.91 -1.93 18.90
N LEU A 81 20.75 -0.78 18.23
CA LEU A 81 21.67 0.35 18.31
C LEU A 81 21.54 1.12 19.63
N LEU A 82 20.36 1.10 20.25
CA LEU A 82 20.17 1.57 21.63
C LEU A 82 20.80 0.61 22.66
N ALA A 83 20.92 -0.68 22.33
CA ALA A 83 21.50 -1.70 23.21
C ALA A 83 23.03 -1.85 23.07
N GLN A 84 23.60 -1.51 21.90
CA GLN A 84 25.03 -1.56 21.61
C GLN A 84 25.46 -0.23 20.99
N ALA A 85 26.11 0.60 21.80
CA ALA A 85 26.47 1.99 21.49
C ALA A 85 27.60 2.10 20.44
N ASP A 86 27.37 1.68 19.19
CA ASP A 86 28.14 2.16 18.04
C ASP A 86 27.27 3.12 17.21
N VAL A 87 27.38 4.40 17.56
CA VAL A 87 26.63 5.51 16.98
C VAL A 87 26.80 5.61 15.46
N ARG A 88 27.94 5.16 14.91
CA ARG A 88 28.22 5.27 13.46
C ARG A 88 27.42 4.26 12.63
N VAL A 89 27.24 3.05 13.14
CA VAL A 89 26.39 2.04 12.49
C VAL A 89 24.93 2.49 12.57
N ALA A 90 24.55 3.16 13.66
CA ALA A 90 23.22 3.70 13.84
C ALA A 90 22.89 4.79 12.82
N GLU A 91 23.81 5.73 12.64
CA GLU A 91 23.68 6.84 11.71
C GLU A 91 23.57 6.35 10.26
N ALA A 92 24.35 5.34 9.86
CA ALA A 92 24.29 4.77 8.52
C ALA A 92 22.94 4.07 8.24
N CYS A 93 22.45 3.26 9.17
CA CYS A 93 21.14 2.60 9.05
C CYS A 93 19.99 3.61 9.00
N LEU A 94 19.97 4.58 9.93
CA LEU A 94 18.93 5.61 9.96
C LEU A 94 18.95 6.49 8.70
N SER A 95 20.14 6.83 8.20
CA SER A 95 20.28 7.61 6.96
C SER A 95 19.78 6.83 5.74
N HIS A 96 20.10 5.54 5.65
CA HIS A 96 19.60 4.68 4.58
C HIS A 96 18.09 4.54 4.61
N GLU A 97 17.51 4.26 5.77
CA GLU A 97 16.06 4.17 5.94
C GLU A 97 15.37 5.51 5.64
N THR A 98 15.90 6.63 6.14
CA THR A 98 15.38 7.98 5.84
C THR A 98 15.37 8.26 4.34
N TYR A 99 16.42 7.86 3.63
CA TYR A 99 16.48 7.98 2.17
C TYR A 99 15.39 7.15 1.48
N ARG A 100 15.22 5.87 1.86
CA ARG A 100 14.20 4.97 1.31
C ARG A 100 12.78 5.50 1.54
N TRP A 101 12.53 6.07 2.71
CA TRP A 101 11.28 6.75 3.04
C TRP A 101 11.04 8.00 2.22
N THR A 102 12.07 8.82 2.03
CA THR A 102 11.99 10.04 1.22
C THR A 102 11.69 9.70 -0.24
N GLU A 103 12.35 8.67 -0.78
CA GLU A 103 12.10 8.14 -2.13
C GLU A 103 10.67 7.62 -2.27
N PHE A 104 10.20 6.78 -1.34
CA PHE A 104 8.84 6.24 -1.34
C PHE A 104 7.77 7.35 -1.32
N LEU A 105 7.95 8.37 -0.48
CA LEU A 105 7.04 9.51 -0.38
C LEU A 105 7.10 10.43 -1.61
N HIS A 106 8.27 10.61 -2.24
CA HIS A 106 8.43 11.43 -3.44
C HIS A 106 7.92 10.75 -4.72
N ASN A 107 8.04 9.42 -4.80
CA ASN A 107 7.62 8.65 -5.96
C ASN A 107 6.13 8.22 -5.92
N GLY A 108 5.35 8.77 -4.98
CA GLY A 108 3.88 8.63 -4.98
C GLY A 108 3.24 9.29 -6.21
N PRO A 109 2.10 8.79 -6.70
CA PRO A 109 1.47 9.27 -7.94
C PRO A 109 0.79 10.62 -7.69
N GLY A 110 1.57 11.69 -7.72
CA GLY A 110 1.06 13.01 -7.39
C GLY A 110 2.03 14.18 -7.54
N THR A 111 3.21 14.01 -8.14
CA THR A 111 4.02 15.15 -8.58
C THR A 111 3.72 15.45 -10.06
N PRO A 112 2.72 16.30 -10.39
CA PRO A 112 2.68 16.89 -11.72
C PRO A 112 3.98 17.66 -11.91
N GLY A 113 4.60 17.43 -13.07
CA GLY A 113 5.99 17.77 -13.35
C GLY A 113 6.43 19.14 -12.84
N ARG A 114 7.58 19.14 -12.17
CA ARG A 114 8.43 20.33 -12.08
C ARG A 114 9.31 20.35 -13.32
N THR A 115 8.76 20.82 -14.44
CA THR A 115 9.58 21.32 -15.54
C THR A 115 10.33 22.55 -15.04
N ALA A 116 11.65 22.46 -15.01
CA ALA A 116 12.54 23.61 -15.01
C ALA A 116 12.72 24.11 -16.45
#